data_AF-A0A9D1EWQ1-F1
#
_entry.id   AF-A0A9D1EWQ1-F1
#
_cell.length_a   1.000
_cell.length_b   1.000
_cell.length_c   1.000
_cell.angle_alpha   90.00
_cell.angle_beta   90.00
_cell.angle_gamma   90.00
#
_symmetry.space_group_name_H-M   'P 1'
#
loop_
_entity.id
_entity.type
_entity.pdbx_description
1 polymer ?
#
loop_
_entity_poly.entity_id
_entity_poly.type
_entity_poly.pdbx_seq_one_letter_code
_entity_poly.pdbx_strand_id
1 'polypeptide(L)'
;MIDFLREAAHVRPSQKQQNWFDMGMYAFIHFGPNTYTDREWGDGTENPEIFNPLKLDCDQWVEAIKTAGMKGLVLTAKHHDGFCLWPSRYTEHSVKNSPFRGDVVKEAAEACRRGGIKFGFYLSPWDRNSKYYGSPEYNEYFCSQLTELLTEYGDIFYVWFDNACGEGPNGKKQAYEFERYFELIRKYQPEAVIFNDFGPDIRWCGNEAGQARHSEWAVVPSELCHYGKIQTGPGPMASQGSLSYLYNTEQELGTMPNILYSKGLVFAPSEIDMSIRPGWFWHPQEEPHSLERLFRTYLTSTGANACLNLNIPPTREGLLDERDVKRLKEFGELIGREFGSAVPSVTEKMKGQPPTQPVYRVKLGRPLKELKYVVLQEDIAQGQRVESFRITAKFASGGQYPLFQGTCIGNRRICQLQDPFALQNPLLNDTDELLTELQVQITAARDEVILKDIQVY
;
A
#
# COMPACT_ATOMS: atom_id res chain seq x y z
N MET A 1 9.87 -3.98 30.89
CA MET A 1 8.66 -3.56 30.15
C MET A 1 8.82 -2.15 29.60
N ILE A 2 9.02 -1.12 30.42
CA ILE A 2 9.19 0.28 29.96
C ILE A 2 10.32 0.42 28.92
N ASP A 3 11.49 -0.17 29.16
CA ASP A 3 12.62 -0.06 28.22
C ASP A 3 12.31 -0.71 26.85
N PHE A 4 11.61 -1.86 26.85
CA PHE A 4 11.14 -2.49 25.61
C PHE A 4 10.14 -1.62 24.84
N LEU A 5 9.26 -0.86 25.53
CA LEU A 5 8.35 0.05 24.86
C LEU A 5 9.06 1.24 24.22
N ARG A 6 10.15 1.72 24.85
CA ARG A 6 11.03 2.72 24.24
C ARG A 6 11.72 2.16 23.00
N GLU A 7 12.24 0.93 23.05
CA GLU A 7 12.80 0.27 21.87
C GLU A 7 11.75 0.16 20.75
N ALA A 8 10.54 -0.32 21.07
CA ALA A 8 9.44 -0.44 20.13
C ALA A 8 9.02 0.90 19.51
N ALA A 9 9.01 1.99 20.29
CA ALA A 9 8.74 3.35 19.82
C ALA A 9 9.86 3.93 18.94
N HIS A 10 11.04 3.31 18.94
CA HIS A 10 12.23 3.73 18.18
C HIS A 10 12.53 2.84 16.97
N VAL A 11 11.70 1.83 16.69
CA VAL A 11 11.73 1.09 15.42
C VAL A 11 11.34 2.04 14.29
N ARG A 12 12.18 2.13 13.26
CA ARG A 12 12.09 3.16 12.21
C ARG A 12 12.11 2.57 10.80
N PRO A 13 11.50 3.26 9.82
CA PRO A 13 11.70 2.93 8.42
C PRO A 13 13.14 3.17 7.99
N SER A 14 13.61 2.40 7.02
CA SER A 14 14.71 2.82 6.15
C SER A 14 14.28 3.98 5.24
N GLN A 15 15.23 4.69 4.64
CA GLN A 15 14.92 5.82 3.75
C GLN A 15 14.03 5.42 2.57
N LYS A 16 14.27 4.27 1.94
CA LYS A 16 13.44 3.74 0.85
C LYS A 16 12.01 3.39 1.31
N GLN A 17 11.84 2.85 2.52
CA GLN A 17 10.51 2.59 3.09
C GLN A 17 9.77 3.91 3.35
N GLN A 18 10.46 4.92 3.87
CA GLN A 18 9.89 6.26 4.04
C GLN A 18 9.46 6.86 2.68
N ASN A 19 10.35 6.82 1.67
CA ASN A 19 10.08 7.33 0.34
C ASN A 19 8.85 6.65 -0.29
N TRP A 20 8.72 5.33 -0.11
CA TRP A 20 7.55 4.57 -0.55
C TRP A 20 6.29 4.99 0.20
N PHE A 21 6.35 5.13 1.51
CA PHE A 21 5.17 5.48 2.32
C PHE A 21 4.66 6.89 2.02
N ASP A 22 5.56 7.82 1.69
CA ASP A 22 5.24 9.18 1.23
C ASP A 22 4.59 9.20 -0.17
N MET A 23 4.66 8.10 -0.93
CA MET A 23 3.93 7.99 -2.20
C MET A 23 2.42 7.97 -1.97
N GLY A 24 1.97 7.25 -0.94
CA GLY A 24 0.55 7.09 -0.59
C GLY A 24 -0.18 6.11 -1.50
N MET A 25 -0.26 6.41 -2.80
CA MET A 25 -1.02 5.61 -3.77
C MET A 25 -0.27 5.42 -5.10
N TYR A 26 -0.35 4.21 -5.67
CA TYR A 26 0.22 3.84 -6.96
C TYR A 26 -0.65 2.77 -7.66
N ALA A 27 -0.40 2.56 -8.94
CA ALA A 27 -1.15 1.65 -9.78
C ALA A 27 -0.53 0.25 -9.81
N PHE A 28 -1.38 -0.77 -9.85
CA PHE A 28 -1.04 -2.11 -10.30
C PHE A 28 -1.61 -2.34 -11.70
N ILE A 29 -0.88 -3.02 -12.58
CA ILE A 29 -1.33 -3.35 -13.93
C ILE A 29 -1.20 -4.86 -14.14
N HIS A 30 -2.34 -5.56 -14.07
CA HIS A 30 -2.46 -6.96 -14.46
C HIS A 30 -2.76 -7.06 -15.95
N PHE A 31 -1.79 -7.58 -16.71
CA PHE A 31 -1.89 -7.69 -18.16
C PHE A 31 -1.13 -8.91 -18.67
N GLY A 32 -1.70 -9.66 -19.61
CA GLY A 32 -1.08 -10.90 -20.09
C GLY A 32 -2.08 -11.78 -20.83
N PRO A 33 -1.74 -13.05 -21.11
CA PRO A 33 -2.63 -14.00 -21.78
C PRO A 33 -3.99 -14.15 -21.10
N ASN A 34 -4.05 -13.98 -19.78
CA ASN A 34 -5.26 -14.02 -18.96
C ASN A 34 -6.32 -12.99 -19.39
N THR A 35 -5.90 -11.82 -19.87
CA THR A 35 -6.78 -10.80 -20.49
C THR A 35 -7.50 -11.33 -21.75
N TYR A 36 -6.88 -12.26 -22.47
CA TYR A 36 -7.41 -12.84 -23.72
C TYR A 36 -8.22 -14.11 -23.46
N THR A 37 -7.86 -14.88 -22.43
CA THR A 37 -8.54 -16.11 -22.04
C THR A 37 -9.72 -15.88 -21.09
N ASP A 38 -9.92 -14.64 -20.63
CA ASP A 38 -10.99 -14.29 -19.68
C ASP A 38 -10.83 -15.06 -18.35
N ARG A 39 -9.59 -15.12 -17.86
CA ARG A 39 -9.20 -15.83 -16.62
C ARG A 39 -8.52 -14.89 -15.66
N GLU A 40 -8.72 -15.12 -14.37
CA GLU A 40 -7.89 -14.50 -13.33
C GLU A 40 -6.53 -15.20 -13.22
N TRP A 41 -6.55 -16.54 -13.18
CA TRP A 41 -5.35 -17.37 -13.16
C TRP A 41 -5.30 -18.28 -14.39
N GLY A 42 -4.37 -18.00 -15.30
CA GLY A 42 -4.01 -18.91 -16.39
C GLY A 42 -3.38 -20.20 -15.87
N ASP A 43 -3.37 -21.25 -16.70
CA ASP A 43 -2.89 -22.58 -16.35
C ASP A 43 -1.45 -22.87 -16.81
N GLY A 44 -0.83 -21.94 -17.52
CA GLY A 44 0.52 -22.02 -18.06
C GLY A 44 0.61 -22.79 -19.37
N THR A 45 -0.53 -23.17 -19.95
CA THR A 45 -0.62 -23.82 -21.27
C THR A 45 -1.13 -22.88 -22.36
N GLU A 46 -1.40 -21.61 -22.02
CA GLU A 46 -1.84 -20.60 -22.96
C GLU A 46 -0.90 -20.49 -24.16
N ASN A 47 -1.44 -20.53 -25.38
CA ASN A 47 -0.62 -20.39 -26.57
C ASN A 47 -0.16 -18.92 -26.69
N PRO A 48 1.17 -18.62 -26.77
CA PRO A 48 1.66 -17.27 -26.99
C PRO A 48 0.96 -16.50 -28.13
N GLU A 49 0.47 -17.21 -29.15
CA GLU A 49 -0.27 -16.62 -30.27
C GLU A 49 -1.52 -15.82 -29.89
N ILE A 50 -2.12 -16.07 -28.72
CA ILE A 50 -3.30 -15.32 -28.27
C ILE A 50 -2.96 -13.91 -27.79
N PHE A 51 -1.72 -13.65 -27.40
CA PHE A 51 -1.31 -12.36 -26.86
C PHE A 51 -0.93 -11.39 -27.98
N ASN A 52 -1.85 -10.48 -28.32
CA ASN A 52 -1.66 -9.55 -29.43
C ASN A 52 -2.35 -8.19 -29.23
N PRO A 53 -1.83 -7.30 -28.36
CA PRO A 53 -2.43 -5.98 -28.15
C PRO A 53 -2.13 -5.05 -29.33
N LEU A 54 -3.10 -4.89 -30.22
CA LEU A 54 -2.94 -4.13 -31.47
C LEU A 54 -2.81 -2.61 -31.27
N LYS A 55 -3.24 -2.09 -30.11
CA LYS A 55 -3.25 -0.66 -29.78
C LYS A 55 -2.58 -0.41 -28.43
N LEU A 56 -1.57 -1.20 -28.08
CA LEU A 56 -0.82 -1.02 -26.85
C LEU A 56 -0.33 0.44 -26.75
N ASP A 57 -0.71 1.11 -25.68
CA ASP A 57 -0.31 2.49 -25.40
C ASP A 57 -0.11 2.66 -23.89
N CYS A 58 1.14 2.49 -23.45
CA CYS A 58 1.50 2.68 -22.06
C CYS A 58 1.51 4.16 -21.64
N ASP A 59 1.60 5.12 -22.57
CA ASP A 59 1.45 6.55 -22.23
C ASP A 59 0.00 6.83 -21.81
N GLN A 60 -0.99 6.20 -22.47
CA GLN A 60 -2.39 6.25 -22.05
C GLN A 60 -2.60 5.69 -20.64
N TRP A 61 -1.90 4.61 -20.27
CA TRP A 61 -1.96 4.05 -18.92
C TRP A 61 -1.46 5.08 -17.89
N VAL A 62 -0.30 5.67 -18.17
CA VAL A 62 0.38 6.66 -17.32
C VAL A 62 -0.46 7.93 -17.17
N GLU A 63 -1.04 8.44 -18.26
CA GLU A 63 -1.92 9.60 -18.22
C GLU A 63 -3.14 9.36 -17.35
N ALA A 64 -3.80 8.20 -17.50
CA ALA A 64 -4.99 7.87 -16.74
C ALA A 64 -4.72 7.80 -15.23
N ILE A 65 -3.68 7.09 -14.79
CA ILE A 65 -3.38 6.93 -13.37
C ILE A 65 -2.93 8.26 -12.72
N LYS A 66 -2.29 9.14 -13.50
CA LYS A 66 -1.93 10.49 -13.04
C LYS A 66 -3.15 11.33 -12.71
N THR A 67 -4.27 11.14 -13.42
CA THR A 67 -5.51 11.85 -13.11
C THR A 67 -6.03 11.53 -11.71
N ALA A 68 -5.76 10.32 -11.20
CA ALA A 68 -6.08 9.90 -9.83
C ALA A 68 -5.01 10.30 -8.79
N GLY A 69 -3.93 10.97 -9.19
CA GLY A 69 -2.85 11.39 -8.29
C GLY A 69 -1.85 10.28 -7.92
N MET A 70 -1.85 9.16 -8.66
CA MET A 70 -0.91 8.05 -8.44
C MET A 70 0.51 8.45 -8.83
N LYS A 71 1.50 7.93 -8.09
CA LYS A 71 2.93 8.29 -8.26
C LYS A 71 3.82 7.16 -8.75
N GLY A 72 3.27 5.95 -8.88
CA GLY A 72 3.97 4.75 -9.30
C GLY A 72 3.09 3.84 -10.14
N LEU A 73 3.70 2.95 -10.90
CA LEU A 73 3.07 1.88 -11.65
C LEU A 73 3.87 0.59 -11.45
N VAL A 74 3.18 -0.48 -11.05
CA VAL A 74 3.73 -1.84 -10.92
C VAL A 74 3.11 -2.70 -12.01
N LEU A 75 3.91 -3.23 -12.94
CA LEU A 75 3.44 -4.09 -14.01
C LEU A 75 3.66 -5.56 -13.68
N THR A 76 2.68 -6.42 -13.94
CA THR A 76 2.83 -7.88 -13.96
C THR A 76 3.72 -8.34 -15.11
N ALA A 77 5.05 -8.20 -14.94
CA ALA A 77 6.02 -8.62 -15.96
C ALA A 77 5.86 -10.11 -16.30
N LYS A 78 5.55 -10.93 -15.29
CA LYS A 78 5.14 -12.33 -15.41
C LYS A 78 4.14 -12.68 -14.30
N HIS A 79 2.98 -13.21 -14.66
CA HIS A 79 1.98 -13.72 -13.71
C HIS A 79 2.14 -15.24 -13.46
N HIS A 80 1.24 -15.86 -12.69
CA HIS A 80 1.31 -17.29 -12.32
C HIS A 80 1.36 -18.24 -13.52
N ASP A 81 0.71 -17.88 -14.64
CA ASP A 81 0.77 -18.65 -15.88
C ASP A 81 2.19 -18.78 -16.43
N GLY A 82 3.11 -17.89 -16.06
CA GLY A 82 4.51 -17.94 -16.45
C GLY A 82 4.83 -17.20 -17.75
N PHE A 83 3.85 -16.59 -18.41
CA PHE A 83 4.09 -15.83 -19.65
C PHE A 83 4.82 -14.52 -19.35
N CYS A 84 5.97 -14.32 -20.00
CA CYS A 84 6.78 -13.13 -19.80
C CYS A 84 6.40 -12.03 -20.80
N LEU A 85 6.06 -10.84 -20.29
CA LEU A 85 5.71 -9.64 -21.06
C LEU A 85 6.92 -8.95 -21.72
N TRP A 86 8.12 -9.45 -21.48
CA TRP A 86 9.36 -9.03 -22.12
C TRP A 86 10.01 -10.22 -22.83
N PRO A 87 10.89 -10.00 -23.83
CA PRO A 87 11.53 -11.07 -24.55
C PRO A 87 12.68 -11.70 -23.74
N SER A 88 12.35 -12.35 -22.62
CA SER A 88 13.31 -13.01 -21.72
C SER A 88 14.17 -14.04 -22.44
N ARG A 89 15.49 -14.01 -22.24
CA ARG A 89 16.45 -14.97 -22.81
C ARG A 89 16.28 -16.40 -22.29
N TYR A 90 15.53 -16.58 -21.21
CA TYR A 90 15.48 -17.82 -20.44
C TYR A 90 14.22 -18.66 -20.68
N THR A 91 13.26 -18.16 -21.47
CA THR A 91 12.04 -18.91 -21.81
C THR A 91 11.51 -18.54 -23.21
N GLU A 92 10.90 -19.54 -23.86
CA GLU A 92 10.13 -19.36 -25.09
C GLU A 92 8.67 -18.95 -24.81
N HIS A 93 8.21 -19.08 -23.55
CA HIS A 93 6.87 -18.67 -23.14
C HIS A 93 6.86 -17.17 -22.78
N SER A 94 7.03 -16.36 -23.82
CA SER A 94 7.10 -14.90 -23.73
C SER A 94 6.59 -14.24 -25.01
N VAL A 95 6.52 -12.91 -25.00
CA VAL A 95 6.22 -12.08 -26.18
C VAL A 95 7.10 -12.37 -27.40
N LYS A 96 8.29 -13.00 -27.24
CA LYS A 96 9.10 -13.47 -28.38
C LYS A 96 8.29 -14.30 -29.37
N ASN A 97 7.43 -15.15 -28.85
CA ASN A 97 6.65 -16.11 -29.63
C ASN A 97 5.18 -15.71 -29.77
N SER A 98 4.81 -14.47 -29.43
CA SER A 98 3.49 -13.94 -29.74
C SER A 98 3.51 -13.06 -31.00
N PRO A 99 2.36 -12.82 -31.67
CA PRO A 99 2.25 -11.89 -32.79
C PRO A 99 2.70 -10.48 -32.44
N PHE A 100 2.55 -10.09 -31.17
CA PHE A 100 3.12 -8.88 -30.63
C PHE A 100 4.64 -9.01 -30.52
N ARG A 101 5.38 -8.42 -31.47
CA ARG A 101 6.85 -8.46 -31.53
C ARG A 101 7.53 -7.37 -30.69
N GLY A 102 6.89 -6.94 -29.61
CA GLY A 102 7.35 -5.84 -28.74
C GLY A 102 7.86 -6.29 -27.38
N ASP A 103 7.99 -5.33 -26.47
CA ASP A 103 8.42 -5.52 -25.08
C ASP A 103 7.57 -4.59 -24.20
N VAL A 104 6.54 -5.16 -23.56
CA VAL A 104 5.57 -4.37 -22.79
C VAL A 104 6.23 -3.77 -21.54
N VAL A 105 7.20 -4.48 -20.94
CA VAL A 105 7.93 -4.00 -19.76
C VAL A 105 8.72 -2.75 -20.13
N LYS A 106 9.41 -2.76 -21.27
CA LYS A 106 10.13 -1.59 -21.78
C LYS A 106 9.19 -0.44 -22.10
N GLU A 107 8.09 -0.69 -22.80
CA GLU A 107 7.12 0.35 -23.15
C GLU A 107 6.52 1.01 -21.90
N ALA A 108 6.16 0.22 -20.89
CA ALA A 108 5.64 0.72 -19.62
C ALA A 108 6.69 1.51 -18.83
N ALA A 109 7.92 1.00 -18.73
CA ALA A 109 9.02 1.69 -18.03
C ALA A 109 9.35 3.04 -18.67
N GLU A 110 9.41 3.08 -20.00
CA GLU A 110 9.68 4.31 -20.74
C GLU A 110 8.53 5.32 -20.65
N ALA A 111 7.27 4.88 -20.73
CA ALA A 111 6.11 5.72 -20.53
C ALA A 111 6.08 6.32 -19.11
N CYS A 112 6.37 5.50 -18.10
CA CYS A 112 6.48 5.96 -16.71
C CYS A 112 7.55 7.04 -16.58
N ARG A 113 8.75 6.83 -17.16
CA ARG A 113 9.83 7.81 -17.19
C ARG A 113 9.42 9.11 -17.88
N ARG A 114 8.74 9.06 -19.03
CA ARG A 114 8.21 10.25 -19.72
C ARG A 114 7.17 10.99 -18.87
N GLY A 115 6.30 10.25 -18.20
CA GLY A 115 5.19 10.80 -17.42
C GLY A 115 5.56 11.25 -16.00
N GLY A 116 6.78 11.00 -15.54
CA GLY A 116 7.21 11.29 -14.16
C GLY A 116 6.62 10.34 -13.12
N ILE A 117 6.27 9.12 -13.53
CA ILE A 117 5.77 8.04 -12.69
C ILE A 117 6.92 7.07 -12.39
N LYS A 118 7.02 6.61 -11.14
CA LYS A 118 8.01 5.58 -10.77
C LYS A 118 7.58 4.22 -11.32
N PHE A 119 8.51 3.47 -11.90
CA PHE A 119 8.24 2.15 -12.47
C PHE A 119 8.73 1.02 -11.56
N GLY A 120 7.87 0.02 -11.36
CA GLY A 120 8.16 -1.21 -10.65
C GLY A 120 7.55 -2.40 -11.38
N PHE A 121 7.87 -3.60 -10.92
CA PHE A 121 7.31 -4.81 -11.53
C PHE A 121 6.95 -5.86 -10.49
N TYR A 122 5.98 -6.68 -10.87
CA TYR A 122 5.63 -7.93 -10.27
C TYR A 122 6.26 -9.06 -11.07
N LEU A 123 6.87 -10.01 -10.37
CA LEU A 123 7.44 -11.22 -10.96
C LEU A 123 6.98 -12.42 -10.14
N SER A 124 6.00 -13.18 -10.65
CA SER A 124 5.42 -14.28 -9.90
C SER A 124 6.46 -15.34 -9.52
N PRO A 125 6.63 -15.64 -8.22
CA PRO A 125 7.43 -16.79 -7.78
C PRO A 125 6.80 -18.10 -8.25
N TRP A 126 5.48 -18.26 -8.13
CA TRP A 126 4.77 -19.41 -8.68
C TRP A 126 4.74 -19.31 -10.21
N ASP A 127 5.11 -20.40 -10.89
CA ASP A 127 5.14 -20.47 -12.35
C ASP A 127 4.59 -21.81 -12.82
N ARG A 128 3.46 -21.74 -13.53
CA ARG A 128 2.72 -22.90 -14.01
C ARG A 128 3.22 -23.42 -15.36
N ASN A 129 4.07 -22.66 -16.06
CA ASN A 129 4.63 -23.04 -17.36
C ASN A 129 6.02 -23.67 -17.23
N SER A 130 6.88 -23.10 -16.39
CA SER A 130 8.29 -23.48 -16.32
C SER A 130 8.46 -24.95 -15.92
N LYS A 131 9.18 -25.70 -16.75
CA LYS A 131 9.57 -27.08 -16.46
C LYS A 131 10.48 -27.19 -15.23
N TYR A 132 11.14 -26.10 -14.84
CA TYR A 132 12.02 -26.06 -13.68
C TYR A 132 11.24 -25.90 -12.37
N TYR A 133 10.01 -25.39 -12.40
CA TYR A 133 9.23 -25.15 -11.19
C TYR A 133 9.07 -26.44 -10.37
N GLY A 134 9.39 -26.38 -9.07
CA GLY A 134 9.47 -27.54 -8.17
C GLY A 134 10.86 -28.17 -8.07
N SER A 135 11.90 -27.57 -8.64
CA SER A 135 13.29 -28.04 -8.59
C SER A 135 14.26 -26.92 -8.18
N PRO A 136 15.46 -27.25 -7.66
CA PRO A 136 16.47 -26.23 -7.32
C PRO A 136 16.85 -25.33 -8.50
N GLU A 137 16.83 -25.86 -9.73
CA GLU A 137 17.16 -25.14 -10.96
C GLU A 137 16.22 -23.96 -11.22
N TYR A 138 15.00 -23.97 -10.66
CA TYR A 138 14.08 -22.84 -10.78
C TYR A 138 14.63 -21.57 -10.13
N ASN A 139 15.41 -21.67 -9.05
CA ASN A 139 15.97 -20.50 -8.39
C ASN A 139 16.99 -19.79 -9.31
N GLU A 140 17.75 -20.54 -10.12
CA GLU A 140 18.65 -19.98 -11.13
C GLU A 140 17.88 -19.33 -12.29
N TYR A 141 16.83 -20.01 -12.78
CA TYR A 141 15.91 -19.48 -13.79
C TYR A 141 15.27 -18.16 -13.32
N PHE A 142 14.77 -18.14 -12.09
CA PHE A 142 14.14 -16.97 -11.48
C PHE A 142 15.14 -15.82 -11.29
N CYS A 143 16.34 -16.10 -10.78
CA CYS A 143 17.41 -15.10 -10.64
C CYS A 143 17.83 -14.50 -11.98
N SER A 144 17.85 -15.32 -13.03
CA SER A 144 18.16 -14.90 -14.39
C SER A 144 17.11 -13.92 -14.93
N GLN A 145 15.83 -14.24 -14.79
CA GLN A 145 14.72 -13.35 -15.17
C GLN A 145 14.68 -12.06 -14.34
N LEU A 146 14.86 -12.19 -13.02
CA LEU A 146 14.93 -11.05 -12.11
C LEU A 146 16.10 -10.12 -12.50
N THR A 147 17.25 -10.66 -12.87
CA THR A 147 18.40 -9.85 -13.31
C THR A 147 18.11 -9.07 -14.60
N GLU A 148 17.41 -9.66 -15.59
CA GLU A 148 16.97 -8.93 -16.78
C GLU A 148 16.10 -7.71 -16.38
N LEU A 149 15.08 -7.95 -15.55
CA LEU A 149 14.14 -6.90 -15.10
C LEU A 149 14.82 -5.80 -14.26
N LEU A 150 15.83 -6.15 -13.47
CA LEU A 150 16.55 -5.20 -12.62
C LEU A 150 17.62 -4.38 -13.36
N THR A 151 18.05 -4.79 -14.55
CA THR A 151 19.21 -4.18 -15.23
C THR A 151 18.91 -3.56 -16.59
N GLU A 152 17.79 -3.94 -17.23
CA GLU A 152 17.51 -3.53 -18.62
C GLU A 152 16.40 -2.46 -18.74
N TYR A 153 15.70 -2.11 -17.65
CA TYR A 153 14.50 -1.25 -17.67
C TYR A 153 14.62 0.06 -16.87
N GLY A 154 15.84 0.47 -16.53
CA GLY A 154 16.12 1.72 -15.80
C GLY A 154 15.95 1.60 -14.29
N ASP A 155 15.55 2.70 -13.64
CA ASP A 155 15.39 2.76 -12.18
C ASP A 155 14.10 2.07 -11.76
N ILE A 156 14.22 1.09 -10.86
CA ILE A 156 13.11 0.32 -10.32
C ILE A 156 12.82 0.79 -8.90
N PHE A 157 11.61 1.29 -8.63
CA PHE A 157 11.25 1.67 -7.26
C PHE A 157 10.68 0.51 -6.44
N TYR A 158 10.18 -0.54 -7.10
CA TYR A 158 9.37 -1.57 -6.46
C TYR A 158 9.51 -2.93 -7.14
N VAL A 159 9.69 -3.98 -6.34
CA VAL A 159 9.62 -5.38 -6.78
C VAL A 159 8.60 -6.13 -5.95
N TRP A 160 7.59 -6.71 -6.60
CA TRP A 160 6.47 -7.40 -5.96
C TRP A 160 6.59 -8.91 -6.16
N PHE A 161 6.72 -9.67 -5.06
CA PHE A 161 6.76 -11.13 -5.05
C PHE A 161 5.53 -11.72 -4.38
N ASP A 162 4.75 -12.46 -5.16
CA ASP A 162 3.55 -13.14 -4.72
C ASP A 162 3.82 -14.38 -3.89
N ASN A 163 3.00 -14.57 -2.87
CA ASN A 163 2.99 -15.77 -2.06
C ASN A 163 1.84 -16.73 -2.44
N ALA A 164 0.91 -16.33 -3.31
CA ALA A 164 -0.14 -17.18 -3.84
C ALA A 164 0.45 -18.37 -4.62
N CYS A 165 -0.05 -19.58 -4.32
CA CYS A 165 0.36 -20.81 -4.97
C CYS A 165 -0.80 -21.82 -4.99
N GLY A 166 -1.28 -22.14 -6.20
CA GLY A 166 -2.42 -23.04 -6.41
C GLY A 166 -2.08 -24.52 -6.64
N GLU A 167 -0.82 -24.95 -6.45
CA GLU A 167 -0.39 -26.36 -6.63
C GLU A 167 -1.10 -27.33 -5.67
N GLY A 168 -1.53 -26.83 -4.51
CA GLY A 168 -2.19 -27.63 -3.49
C GLY A 168 -1.28 -28.68 -2.83
N PRO A 169 -1.84 -29.58 -2.00
CA PRO A 169 -1.03 -30.49 -1.17
C PRO A 169 -0.13 -31.47 -1.95
N ASN A 170 -0.58 -31.84 -3.16
CA ASN A 170 0.03 -32.87 -4.01
C ASN A 170 0.77 -32.31 -5.23
N GLY A 171 0.72 -30.99 -5.45
CA GLY A 171 1.41 -30.36 -6.58
C GLY A 171 2.90 -30.15 -6.33
N LYS A 172 3.53 -29.43 -7.25
CA LYS A 172 4.95 -29.08 -7.21
C LYS A 172 5.24 -28.20 -5.98
N LYS A 173 6.39 -28.43 -5.34
CA LYS A 173 6.84 -27.65 -4.18
C LYS A 173 8.17 -26.98 -4.51
N GLN A 174 8.13 -25.66 -4.67
CA GLN A 174 9.33 -24.87 -4.88
C GLN A 174 9.89 -24.40 -3.53
N ALA A 175 11.17 -24.68 -3.27
CA ALA A 175 11.92 -24.08 -2.18
C ALA A 175 12.60 -22.80 -2.69
N TYR A 176 11.94 -21.65 -2.51
CA TYR A 176 12.46 -20.36 -2.97
C TYR A 176 13.66 -19.88 -2.15
N GLU A 177 14.71 -19.47 -2.82
CA GLU A 177 15.87 -18.80 -2.20
C GLU A 177 15.62 -17.29 -2.08
N PHE A 178 14.58 -16.87 -1.36
CA PHE A 178 14.16 -15.46 -1.29
C PHE A 178 15.28 -14.50 -0.86
N GLU A 179 16.14 -14.90 0.09
CA GLU A 179 17.29 -14.09 0.50
C GLU A 179 18.23 -13.78 -0.68
N ARG A 180 18.50 -14.79 -1.53
CA ARG A 180 19.31 -14.61 -2.75
C ARG A 180 18.61 -13.66 -3.74
N TYR A 181 17.28 -13.71 -3.83
CA TYR A 181 16.52 -12.80 -4.68
C TYR A 181 16.60 -11.36 -4.15
N PHE A 182 16.50 -11.19 -2.83
CA PHE A 182 16.63 -9.90 -2.18
C PHE A 182 18.03 -9.32 -2.38
N GLU A 183 19.08 -10.12 -2.25
CA GLU A 183 20.47 -9.72 -2.51
C GLU A 183 20.66 -9.19 -3.94
N LEU A 184 20.06 -9.83 -4.95
CA LEU A 184 20.09 -9.34 -6.33
C LEU A 184 19.40 -7.98 -6.47
N ILE A 185 18.24 -7.81 -5.85
CA ILE A 185 17.53 -6.51 -5.85
C ILE A 185 18.39 -5.45 -5.18
N ARG A 186 18.99 -5.73 -4.01
CA ARG A 186 19.88 -4.78 -3.34
C ARG A 186 21.11 -4.42 -4.15
N LYS A 187 21.66 -5.38 -4.90
CA LYS A 187 22.83 -5.18 -5.74
C LYS A 187 22.56 -4.22 -6.89
N TYR A 188 21.45 -4.41 -7.61
CA TYR A 188 21.18 -3.68 -8.85
C TYR A 188 20.26 -2.46 -8.64
N GLN A 189 19.35 -2.53 -7.67
CA GLN A 189 18.32 -1.52 -7.41
C GLN A 189 18.21 -1.27 -5.89
N PRO A 190 19.25 -0.68 -5.25
CA PRO A 190 19.32 -0.53 -3.79
C PRO A 190 18.19 0.33 -3.19
N GLU A 191 17.62 1.24 -4.00
CA GLU A 191 16.50 2.10 -3.60
C GLU A 191 15.12 1.44 -3.82
N ALA A 192 15.05 0.26 -4.44
CA ALA A 192 13.81 -0.46 -4.61
C ALA A 192 13.32 -1.02 -3.26
N VAL A 193 12.04 -0.85 -2.99
CA VAL A 193 11.35 -1.59 -1.93
C VAL A 193 10.93 -2.97 -2.44
N ILE A 194 11.02 -3.97 -1.58
CA ILE A 194 10.63 -5.34 -1.86
C ILE A 194 9.38 -5.67 -1.07
N PHE A 195 8.35 -6.08 -1.81
CA PHE A 195 7.16 -6.69 -1.25
C PHE A 195 7.24 -8.20 -1.30
N ASN A 196 6.88 -8.79 -0.18
CA ASN A 196 6.53 -10.18 -0.01
C ASN A 196 5.70 -10.26 1.29
N ASP A 197 4.83 -11.25 1.44
CA ASP A 197 3.98 -11.39 2.63
C ASP A 197 4.76 -11.30 3.95
N PHE A 198 6.00 -11.78 3.95
CA PHE A 198 6.85 -11.87 5.13
C PHE A 198 7.94 -10.78 5.20
N GLY A 199 7.80 -9.69 4.43
CA GLY A 199 8.83 -8.66 4.25
C GLY A 199 9.89 -9.05 3.21
N PRO A 200 10.92 -8.23 2.95
CA PRO A 200 11.66 -7.55 4.00
C PRO A 200 11.31 -6.07 4.19
N ASP A 201 10.80 -5.39 3.17
CA ASP A 201 10.55 -3.94 3.24
C ASP A 201 9.07 -3.61 3.46
N ILE A 202 8.16 -4.39 2.86
CA ILE A 202 6.72 -4.16 2.87
C ILE A 202 6.02 -5.50 3.07
N ARG A 203 4.89 -5.50 3.78
CA ARG A 203 4.03 -6.67 3.94
C ARG A 203 2.65 -6.49 3.33
N TRP A 204 2.01 -7.61 3.02
CA TRP A 204 0.61 -7.66 2.61
C TRP A 204 -0.35 -7.21 3.73
N CYS A 205 -1.48 -6.61 3.36
CA CYS A 205 -2.50 -6.21 4.34
C CYS A 205 -3.35 -7.37 4.86
N GLY A 206 -3.34 -8.53 4.22
CA GLY A 206 -4.11 -9.70 4.66
C GLY A 206 -5.44 -9.90 3.95
N ASN A 207 -5.78 -9.07 2.96
CA ASN A 207 -6.94 -9.25 2.08
C ASN A 207 -6.74 -8.51 0.76
N GLU A 208 -7.52 -8.87 -0.25
CA GLU A 208 -7.52 -8.21 -1.58
C GLU A 208 -8.77 -7.34 -1.80
N ALA A 209 -9.58 -7.16 -0.75
CA ALA A 209 -10.84 -6.43 -0.83
C ALA A 209 -10.67 -4.91 -0.62
N GLY A 210 -9.44 -4.45 -0.35
CA GLY A 210 -9.13 -3.09 0.02
C GLY A 210 -9.54 -2.73 1.45
N GLN A 211 -9.66 -3.73 2.34
CA GLN A 211 -10.07 -3.53 3.73
C GLN A 211 -8.86 -3.25 4.62
N ALA A 212 -9.00 -2.25 5.47
CA ALA A 212 -7.96 -1.83 6.39
C ALA A 212 -8.19 -2.38 7.80
N ARG A 213 -7.12 -2.52 8.56
CA ARG A 213 -7.23 -2.76 10.00
C ARG A 213 -7.76 -1.53 10.70
N HIS A 214 -8.45 -1.76 11.82
CA HIS A 214 -8.81 -0.69 12.73
C HIS A 214 -7.57 0.03 13.30
N SER A 215 -6.51 -0.73 13.59
CA SER A 215 -5.25 -0.26 14.18
C SER A 215 -4.07 -0.76 13.34
N GLU A 216 -3.58 0.08 12.43
CA GLU A 216 -2.53 -0.32 11.49
C GLU A 216 -1.13 0.05 12.00
N TRP A 217 -0.37 -0.97 12.41
CA TRP A 217 1.00 -0.85 12.89
C TRP A 217 1.99 -1.21 11.78
N ALA A 218 2.94 -0.31 11.50
CA ALA A 218 4.11 -0.63 10.69
C ALA A 218 5.21 -1.32 11.52
N VAL A 219 5.17 -1.16 12.85
CA VAL A 219 6.05 -1.87 13.79
C VAL A 219 5.37 -3.18 14.20
N VAL A 220 5.87 -4.31 13.70
CA VAL A 220 5.25 -5.64 13.87
C VAL A 220 6.25 -6.68 14.39
N PRO A 221 5.76 -7.79 14.98
CA PRO A 221 6.60 -8.92 15.37
C PRO A 221 7.43 -9.49 14.21
N SER A 222 8.70 -9.81 14.45
CA SER A 222 9.57 -10.48 13.48
C SER A 222 9.09 -11.87 13.06
N GLU A 223 8.25 -12.52 13.88
CA GLU A 223 7.61 -13.78 13.52
C GLU A 223 6.67 -13.65 12.32
N LEU A 224 5.98 -12.50 12.20
CA LEU A 224 5.13 -12.19 11.05
C LEU A 224 5.98 -11.90 9.81
N CYS A 225 6.97 -11.02 9.95
CA CYS A 225 7.80 -10.57 8.84
C CYS A 225 9.27 -10.96 9.06
N HIS A 226 9.56 -12.26 8.91
CA HIS A 226 10.84 -12.85 9.25
C HIS A 226 11.99 -12.53 8.29
N TYR A 227 11.68 -11.96 7.11
CA TYR A 227 12.70 -11.36 6.24
C TYR A 227 13.04 -9.92 6.63
N GLY A 228 12.25 -9.30 7.51
CA GLY A 228 12.47 -7.94 7.98
C GLY A 228 13.69 -7.81 8.89
N LYS A 229 14.35 -6.66 8.84
CA LYS A 229 15.46 -6.35 9.76
C LYS A 229 14.94 -6.13 11.17
N ILE A 230 15.33 -6.99 12.11
CA ILE A 230 15.04 -6.85 13.54
C ILE A 230 15.75 -5.61 14.10
N GLN A 231 15.03 -4.77 14.84
CA GLN A 231 15.50 -3.49 15.39
C GLN A 231 15.46 -3.41 16.92
N THR A 232 14.96 -4.44 17.60
CA THR A 232 14.83 -4.48 19.08
C THR A 232 15.37 -5.78 19.65
N GLY A 233 15.55 -5.83 20.96
CA GLY A 233 15.64 -7.09 21.69
C GLY A 233 14.30 -7.84 21.71
N PRO A 234 14.27 -9.07 22.26
CA PRO A 234 13.03 -9.81 22.46
C PRO A 234 12.12 -9.11 23.46
N GLY A 235 10.81 -9.27 23.26
CA GLY A 235 9.80 -8.82 24.18
C GLY A 235 9.92 -9.49 25.56
N PRO A 236 9.42 -8.86 26.64
CA PRO A 236 9.55 -9.36 28.01
C PRO A 236 8.96 -10.76 28.25
N MET A 237 8.07 -11.21 27.37
CA MET A 237 7.37 -12.50 27.46
C MET A 237 7.71 -13.44 26.30
N ALA A 238 8.75 -13.15 25.51
CA ALA A 238 9.11 -13.94 24.34
C ALA A 238 9.41 -15.43 24.65
N SER A 239 9.86 -15.74 25.86
CA SER A 239 10.07 -17.13 26.32
C SER A 239 8.83 -17.80 26.93
N GLN A 240 7.74 -17.04 27.09
CA GLN A 240 6.50 -17.46 27.77
C GLN A 240 5.37 -17.77 26.77
N GLY A 241 5.61 -17.65 25.47
CA GLY A 241 4.60 -17.87 24.43
C GLY A 241 5.22 -17.99 23.04
N SER A 242 4.36 -18.10 22.03
CA SER A 242 4.75 -18.16 20.62
C SER A 242 3.82 -17.31 19.78
N LEU A 243 4.39 -16.62 18.78
CA LEU A 243 3.65 -15.93 17.72
C LEU A 243 3.75 -16.66 16.37
N SER A 244 4.11 -17.95 16.37
CA SER A 244 4.25 -18.76 15.14
C SER A 244 2.96 -18.92 14.34
N TYR A 245 1.81 -18.59 14.93
CA TYR A 245 0.50 -18.59 14.27
C TYR A 245 0.18 -17.27 13.56
N LEU A 246 0.93 -16.20 13.86
CA LEU A 246 0.64 -14.85 13.38
C LEU A 246 0.80 -14.79 11.87
N TYR A 247 -0.24 -14.37 11.18
CA TYR A 247 -0.23 -14.15 9.73
C TYR A 247 -0.93 -12.84 9.39
N ASN A 248 -0.75 -12.35 8.16
CA ASN A 248 -1.28 -11.04 7.75
C ASN A 248 -2.80 -10.96 7.83
N THR A 249 -3.56 -12.06 7.88
CA THR A 249 -5.02 -12.00 8.06
C THR A 249 -5.46 -11.56 9.46
N GLU A 250 -4.57 -11.59 10.44
CA GLU A 250 -4.88 -11.21 11.82
C GLU A 250 -5.13 -9.70 11.96
N GLN A 251 -6.10 -9.36 12.81
CA GLN A 251 -6.53 -7.97 13.03
C GLN A 251 -5.61 -7.20 13.97
N GLU A 252 -5.07 -7.92 14.95
CA GLU A 252 -4.18 -7.38 15.98
C GLU A 252 -2.78 -7.89 15.66
N LEU A 253 -1.94 -7.04 15.07
CA LEU A 253 -0.56 -7.42 14.71
C LEU A 253 0.45 -6.80 15.67
N GLY A 254 0.67 -5.50 15.53
CA GLY A 254 1.66 -4.75 16.29
C GLY A 254 1.17 -4.27 17.64
N THR A 255 0.04 -4.74 18.18
CA THR A 255 -0.46 -4.24 19.48
C THR A 255 0.33 -4.77 20.67
N MET A 256 0.20 -4.08 21.81
CA MET A 256 0.90 -4.39 23.05
C MET A 256 0.87 -5.88 23.41
N PRO A 257 -0.28 -6.57 23.41
CA PRO A 257 -0.33 -7.98 23.79
C PRO A 257 0.57 -8.86 22.93
N ASN A 258 0.67 -8.60 21.62
CA ASN A 258 1.50 -9.41 20.73
C ASN A 258 2.98 -9.06 20.84
N ILE A 259 3.35 -7.78 20.83
CA ILE A 259 4.76 -7.39 20.81
C ILE A 259 5.52 -7.85 22.06
N LEU A 260 4.82 -8.08 23.18
CA LEU A 260 5.42 -8.64 24.40
C LEU A 260 5.97 -10.06 24.21
N TYR A 261 5.41 -10.86 23.29
CA TYR A 261 5.85 -12.24 23.00
C TYR A 261 6.79 -12.35 21.80
N SER A 262 7.10 -11.24 21.13
CA SER A 262 7.93 -11.28 19.92
C SER A 262 9.42 -11.48 20.26
N LYS A 263 10.15 -12.18 19.41
CA LYS A 263 11.61 -12.31 19.45
C LYS A 263 12.35 -11.03 19.06
N GLY A 264 11.63 -10.04 18.53
CA GLY A 264 12.15 -8.74 18.15
C GLY A 264 11.22 -8.08 17.13
N LEU A 265 11.24 -6.76 17.05
CA LEU A 265 10.32 -6.01 16.19
C LEU A 265 11.01 -5.56 14.92
N VAL A 266 10.24 -5.50 13.84
CA VAL A 266 10.67 -5.00 12.52
C VAL A 266 9.79 -3.83 12.11
N PHE A 267 10.32 -2.98 11.23
CA PHE A 267 9.50 -2.00 10.50
C PHE A 267 9.09 -2.62 9.16
N ALA A 268 7.85 -3.08 9.07
CA ALA A 268 7.24 -3.66 7.87
C ALA A 268 5.83 -3.05 7.70
N PRO A 269 5.72 -1.89 7.03
CA PRO A 269 4.43 -1.23 6.79
C PRO A 269 3.57 -2.04 5.81
N SER A 270 2.26 -1.83 5.88
CA SER A 270 1.28 -2.53 5.05
C SER A 270 1.07 -1.84 3.71
N GLU A 271 1.08 -2.63 2.63
CA GLU A 271 0.40 -2.28 1.39
C GLU A 271 -1.03 -2.83 1.44
N ILE A 272 -2.03 -2.00 1.12
CA ILE A 272 -3.39 -2.43 0.84
C ILE A 272 -3.55 -2.48 -0.67
N ASP A 273 -3.76 -3.67 -1.19
CA ASP A 273 -3.97 -3.97 -2.60
C ASP A 273 -5.44 -4.30 -2.86
N MET A 274 -5.95 -3.79 -3.98
CA MET A 274 -7.28 -4.15 -4.50
C MET A 274 -7.37 -3.80 -5.98
N SER A 275 -8.33 -4.38 -6.68
CA SER A 275 -8.66 -3.97 -8.05
C SER A 275 -9.73 -2.88 -8.08
N ILE A 276 -9.66 -2.02 -9.10
CA ILE A 276 -10.74 -1.10 -9.45
C ILE A 276 -11.98 -1.86 -9.92
N ARG A 277 -11.83 -3.11 -10.35
CA ARG A 277 -12.87 -4.06 -10.80
C ARG A 277 -12.96 -5.25 -9.82
N PRO A 278 -13.97 -6.12 -9.93
CA PRO A 278 -14.01 -7.37 -9.17
C PRO A 278 -12.79 -8.27 -9.43
N GLY A 279 -12.36 -8.44 -10.68
CA GLY A 279 -11.17 -9.19 -11.05
C GLY A 279 -9.90 -8.35 -11.13
N TRP A 280 -8.75 -9.02 -11.06
CA TRP A 280 -7.43 -8.44 -11.29
C TRP A 280 -7.17 -8.25 -12.78
N PHE A 281 -7.50 -9.22 -13.64
CA PHE A 281 -7.39 -9.05 -15.08
C PHE A 281 -8.65 -8.41 -15.66
N TRP A 282 -8.57 -7.91 -16.89
CA TRP A 282 -9.71 -7.24 -17.52
C TRP A 282 -10.71 -8.27 -18.04
N HIS A 283 -11.96 -8.12 -17.59
CA HIS A 283 -13.12 -8.87 -18.05
C HIS A 283 -14.15 -7.93 -18.70
N PRO A 284 -14.70 -8.24 -19.90
CA PRO A 284 -15.64 -7.36 -20.59
C PRO A 284 -16.89 -7.00 -19.77
N GLN A 285 -17.39 -7.94 -18.98
CA GLN A 285 -18.65 -7.84 -18.23
C GLN A 285 -18.49 -7.13 -16.88
N GLU A 286 -17.26 -6.84 -16.47
CA GLU A 286 -17.01 -6.13 -15.22
C GLU A 286 -17.16 -4.61 -15.39
N GLU A 287 -17.43 -3.95 -14.28
CA GLU A 287 -17.54 -2.50 -14.16
C GLU A 287 -16.63 -2.01 -13.03
N PRO A 288 -16.05 -0.80 -13.14
CA PRO A 288 -15.27 -0.24 -12.05
C PRO A 288 -16.14 0.03 -10.82
N HIS A 289 -15.60 -0.28 -9.65
CA HIS A 289 -16.15 0.02 -8.33
C HIS A 289 -16.46 1.50 -8.15
N SER A 290 -17.58 1.79 -7.48
CA SER A 290 -18.11 3.14 -7.32
C SER A 290 -17.09 4.14 -6.77
N LEU A 291 -17.27 5.42 -7.11
CA LEU A 291 -16.46 6.52 -6.59
C LEU A 291 -16.43 6.54 -5.05
N GLU A 292 -17.58 6.27 -4.41
CA GLU A 292 -17.68 6.17 -2.94
C GLU A 292 -16.79 5.06 -2.39
N ARG A 293 -16.78 3.86 -3.00
CA ARG A 293 -15.93 2.76 -2.56
C ARG A 293 -14.46 3.13 -2.68
N LEU A 294 -14.02 3.64 -3.83
CA LEU A 294 -12.63 4.04 -4.05
C LEU A 294 -12.18 5.11 -3.06
N PHE A 295 -13.02 6.11 -2.81
CA PHE A 295 -12.72 7.16 -1.85
C PHE A 295 -12.68 6.66 -0.41
N ARG A 296 -13.61 5.80 -0.01
CA ARG A 296 -13.55 5.17 1.32
C ARG A 296 -12.28 4.34 1.48
N THR A 297 -11.91 3.54 0.49
CA THR A 297 -10.64 2.81 0.50
C THR A 297 -9.46 3.76 0.63
N TYR A 298 -9.42 4.89 -0.09
CA TYR A 298 -8.36 5.90 0.06
C TYR A 298 -8.24 6.42 1.51
N LEU A 299 -9.37 6.79 2.13
CA LEU A 299 -9.41 7.26 3.51
C LEU A 299 -8.93 6.19 4.49
N THR A 300 -9.25 4.91 4.24
CA THR A 300 -8.86 3.81 5.12
C THR A 300 -7.54 3.15 4.72
N SER A 301 -6.83 3.61 3.69
CA SER A 301 -5.51 3.09 3.30
C SER A 301 -4.44 4.16 3.46
N THR A 302 -4.28 5.03 2.45
CA THR A 302 -3.41 6.22 2.52
C THR A 302 -3.75 7.11 3.71
N GLY A 303 -5.03 7.18 4.08
CA GLY A 303 -5.50 7.88 5.26
C GLY A 303 -5.49 7.06 6.56
N ALA A 304 -4.91 5.86 6.59
CA ALA A 304 -4.84 5.02 7.79
C ALA A 304 -3.54 4.21 7.85
N ASN A 305 -2.40 4.89 7.64
CA ASN A 305 -1.08 4.31 7.82
C ASN A 305 -0.78 3.07 6.94
N ALA A 306 -1.27 3.08 5.69
CA ALA A 306 -0.92 2.11 4.66
C ALA A 306 -0.71 2.83 3.30
N CYS A 307 -0.05 2.17 2.35
CA CYS A 307 -0.14 2.60 0.94
C CYS A 307 -1.28 1.85 0.23
N LEU A 308 -1.85 2.49 -0.79
CA LEU A 308 -2.85 1.88 -1.68
C LEU A 308 -2.22 1.50 -3.01
N ASN A 309 -2.23 0.21 -3.31
CA ASN A 309 -1.89 -0.36 -4.61
C ASN A 309 -3.18 -0.70 -5.36
N LEU A 310 -3.67 0.21 -6.19
CA LEU A 310 -4.95 0.04 -6.90
C LEU A 310 -4.69 -0.56 -8.29
N ASN A 311 -5.23 -1.74 -8.56
CA ASN A 311 -5.11 -2.37 -9.87
C ASN A 311 -6.08 -1.78 -10.90
N ILE A 312 -5.59 -1.54 -12.11
CA ILE A 312 -6.38 -1.11 -13.28
C ILE A 312 -5.96 -1.93 -14.50
N PRO A 313 -6.74 -2.94 -14.91
CA PRO A 313 -6.29 -3.87 -15.94
C PRO A 313 -6.53 -3.33 -17.37
N PRO A 314 -5.53 -3.40 -18.26
CA PRO A 314 -5.73 -3.10 -19.67
C PRO A 314 -6.62 -4.14 -20.36
N THR A 315 -7.40 -3.67 -21.33
CA THR A 315 -8.21 -4.49 -22.23
C THR A 315 -7.36 -5.30 -23.21
N ARG A 316 -8.00 -6.17 -24.00
CA ARG A 316 -7.35 -6.93 -25.08
C ARG A 316 -6.71 -6.07 -26.17
N GLU A 317 -7.12 -4.82 -26.30
CA GLU A 317 -6.50 -3.88 -27.25
C GLU A 317 -5.16 -3.34 -26.73
N GLY A 318 -4.85 -3.50 -25.43
CA GLY A 318 -3.66 -2.92 -24.79
C GLY A 318 -3.88 -1.52 -24.21
N LEU A 319 -5.13 -1.12 -23.97
CA LEU A 319 -5.53 0.17 -23.40
C LEU A 319 -6.28 -0.02 -22.08
N LEU A 320 -6.18 0.93 -21.15
CA LEU A 320 -7.12 0.98 -20.02
C LEU A 320 -8.53 1.31 -20.54
N ASP A 321 -9.54 0.59 -20.03
CA ASP A 321 -10.94 0.77 -20.43
C ASP A 321 -11.42 2.19 -20.17
N GLU A 322 -12.18 2.79 -21.09
CA GLU A 322 -12.68 4.17 -20.96
C GLU A 322 -13.53 4.36 -19.69
N ARG A 323 -14.21 3.31 -19.23
CA ARG A 323 -14.97 3.32 -17.96
C ARG A 323 -14.04 3.50 -16.76
N ASP A 324 -12.88 2.86 -16.79
CA ASP A 324 -11.88 2.94 -15.72
C ASP A 324 -11.18 4.30 -15.75
N VAL A 325 -10.79 4.77 -16.94
CA VAL A 325 -10.20 6.12 -17.12
C VAL A 325 -11.14 7.20 -16.59
N LYS A 326 -12.44 7.11 -16.91
CA LYS A 326 -13.45 8.03 -16.37
C LYS A 326 -13.52 7.96 -14.85
N ARG A 327 -13.56 6.76 -14.27
CA ARG A 327 -13.62 6.57 -12.81
C ARG A 327 -12.38 7.09 -12.10
N LEU A 328 -11.18 6.88 -12.66
CA LEU A 328 -9.92 7.41 -12.13
C LEU A 328 -9.92 8.95 -12.10
N LYS A 329 -10.44 9.58 -13.16
CA LYS A 329 -10.60 11.03 -13.21
C LYS A 329 -11.57 11.54 -12.15
N GLU A 330 -12.77 10.94 -12.05
CA GLU A 330 -13.75 11.27 -11.00
C GLU A 330 -13.14 11.14 -9.59
N PHE A 331 -12.34 10.09 -9.39
CA PHE A 331 -11.67 9.81 -8.12
C PHE A 331 -10.60 10.84 -7.78
N GLY A 332 -9.73 11.19 -8.73
CA GLY A 332 -8.74 12.25 -8.55
C GLY A 332 -9.36 13.63 -8.34
N GLU A 333 -10.42 13.97 -9.07
CA GLU A 333 -11.18 15.21 -8.87
C GLU A 333 -11.79 15.28 -7.47
N LEU A 334 -12.33 14.16 -6.96
CA LEU A 334 -12.84 14.07 -5.59
C LEU A 334 -11.73 14.26 -4.56
N ILE A 335 -10.59 13.57 -4.68
CA ILE A 335 -9.44 13.76 -3.77
C ILE A 335 -8.98 15.22 -3.80
N GLY A 336 -8.84 15.81 -4.99
CA GLY A 336 -8.45 17.21 -5.17
C GLY A 336 -9.46 18.18 -4.54
N ARG A 337 -10.75 17.90 -4.63
CA ARG A 337 -11.80 18.72 -4.01
C ARG A 337 -11.77 18.66 -2.48
N GLU A 338 -11.60 17.46 -1.91
CA GLU A 338 -11.67 17.26 -0.46
C GLU A 338 -10.34 17.63 0.25
N PHE A 339 -9.19 17.52 -0.43
CA PHE A 339 -7.86 17.73 0.18
C PHE A 339 -6.97 18.77 -0.54
N GLY A 340 -7.46 19.44 -1.58
CA GLY A 340 -6.68 20.41 -2.35
C GLY A 340 -6.53 21.79 -1.70
N SER A 341 -7.25 22.07 -0.62
CA SER A 341 -7.20 23.37 0.08
C SER A 341 -7.42 23.20 1.57
N ALA A 342 -6.34 23.21 2.33
CA ALA A 342 -6.40 23.19 3.79
C ALA A 342 -6.98 24.50 4.34
N VAL A 343 -7.74 24.40 5.43
CA VAL A 343 -8.18 25.55 6.21
C VAL A 343 -6.96 26.15 6.92
N PRO A 344 -6.68 27.47 6.77
CA PRO A 344 -5.62 28.12 7.52
C PRO A 344 -5.85 27.95 9.03
N SER A 345 -4.85 27.43 9.73
CA SER A 345 -4.90 27.21 11.18
C SER A 345 -3.52 27.32 11.80
N VAL A 346 -3.49 27.54 13.12
CA VAL A 346 -2.28 27.59 13.93
C VAL A 346 -2.35 26.48 14.97
N THR A 347 -1.38 25.58 14.95
CA THR A 347 -1.27 24.46 15.88
C THR A 347 -0.24 24.78 16.97
N GLU A 348 -0.62 24.61 18.23
CA GLU A 348 0.24 24.78 19.41
C GLU A 348 0.21 23.51 20.28
N LYS A 349 1.38 22.93 20.57
CA LYS A 349 1.52 21.87 21.59
C LYS A 349 1.41 22.50 22.97
N MET A 350 0.39 22.12 23.74
CA MET A 350 0.14 22.68 25.07
C MET A 350 1.25 22.31 26.06
N LYS A 351 1.71 23.29 26.85
CA LYS A 351 2.76 23.10 27.87
C LYS A 351 2.24 22.32 29.08
N GLY A 352 3.16 21.63 29.76
CA GLY A 352 2.88 20.91 31.01
C GLY A 352 2.10 19.59 30.86
N GLN A 353 1.83 19.17 29.62
CA GLN A 353 1.21 17.86 29.36
C GLN A 353 2.26 16.74 29.40
N PRO A 354 1.91 15.52 29.86
CA PRO A 354 2.82 14.37 29.79
C PRO A 354 3.30 14.10 28.36
N PRO A 355 4.58 13.73 28.14
CA PRO A 355 5.12 13.50 26.79
C PRO A 355 4.41 12.40 25.99
N THR A 356 3.82 11.41 26.67
CA THR A 356 3.04 10.31 26.06
C THR A 356 1.56 10.65 25.86
N GLN A 357 1.09 11.77 26.41
CA GLN A 357 -0.29 12.24 26.31
C GLN A 357 -0.37 13.75 26.02
N PRO A 358 0.36 14.28 25.01
CA PRO A 358 0.29 15.69 24.70
C PRO A 358 -1.08 16.09 24.15
N VAL A 359 -1.39 17.37 24.32
CA VAL A 359 -2.57 18.01 23.74
C VAL A 359 -2.10 19.08 22.77
N TYR A 360 -2.64 19.04 21.55
CA TYR A 360 -2.40 20.05 20.53
C TYR A 360 -3.67 20.86 20.35
N ARG A 361 -3.55 22.17 20.51
CA ARG A 361 -4.60 23.13 20.20
C ARG A 361 -4.46 23.57 18.76
N VAL A 362 -5.52 23.43 17.97
CA VAL A 362 -5.58 23.89 16.57
C VAL A 362 -6.57 25.05 16.50
N LYS A 363 -6.05 26.27 16.38
CA LYS A 363 -6.86 27.47 16.25
C LYS A 363 -7.13 27.76 14.78
N LEU A 364 -8.40 27.79 14.40
CA LEU A 364 -8.79 28.08 13.02
C LEU A 364 -8.58 29.56 12.71
N GLY A 365 -8.12 29.87 11.50
CA GLY A 365 -7.90 31.24 11.03
C GLY A 365 -9.21 32.03 10.88
N ARG A 366 -10.33 31.34 10.78
CA ARG A 366 -11.68 31.89 10.83
C ARG A 366 -12.64 30.88 11.48
N PRO A 367 -13.74 31.34 12.11
CA PRO A 367 -14.80 30.45 12.55
C PRO A 367 -15.43 29.71 11.34
N LEU A 368 -15.76 28.43 11.52
CA LEU A 368 -16.38 27.59 10.50
C LEU A 368 -17.66 26.96 11.02
N LYS A 369 -18.63 26.73 10.14
CA LYS A 369 -19.81 25.92 10.47
C LYS A 369 -19.46 24.43 10.53
N GLU A 370 -18.66 23.99 9.57
CA GLU A 370 -18.34 22.58 9.39
C GLU A 370 -16.85 22.42 9.08
N LEU A 371 -16.32 21.27 9.48
CA LEU A 371 -14.99 20.80 9.14
C LEU A 371 -15.13 19.34 8.74
N LYS A 372 -14.57 18.96 7.59
CA LYS A 372 -14.77 17.62 7.04
C LYS A 372 -13.70 16.66 7.52
N TYR A 373 -12.45 17.11 7.56
CA TYR A 373 -11.31 16.24 7.89
C TYR A 373 -10.30 16.91 8.82
N VAL A 374 -9.71 16.09 9.67
CA VAL A 374 -8.44 16.39 10.34
C VAL A 374 -7.42 15.37 9.88
N VAL A 375 -6.28 15.82 9.37
CA VAL A 375 -5.19 14.94 8.92
C VAL A 375 -4.06 15.04 9.93
N LEU A 376 -3.70 13.90 10.52
CA LEU A 376 -2.63 13.79 11.50
C LEU A 376 -1.45 13.01 10.90
N GLN A 377 -0.23 13.42 11.20
CA GLN A 377 0.98 12.70 10.81
C GLN A 377 1.96 12.64 11.98
N GLU A 378 2.43 11.44 12.33
CA GLU A 378 3.62 11.27 13.18
C GLU A 378 4.89 11.50 12.35
N ASP A 379 5.97 11.93 13.01
CA ASP A 379 7.30 11.89 12.41
C ASP A 379 7.87 10.47 12.50
N ILE A 380 7.41 9.59 11.60
CA ILE A 380 7.76 8.17 11.64
C ILE A 380 9.24 7.89 11.39
N ALA A 381 10.01 8.85 10.87
CA ALA A 381 11.48 8.76 10.82
C ALA A 381 12.09 8.63 12.23
N GLN A 382 11.32 8.97 13.27
CA GLN A 382 11.65 8.78 14.68
C GLN A 382 10.92 7.60 15.34
N GLY A 383 10.07 6.90 14.58
CA GLY A 383 9.28 5.73 14.97
C GLY A 383 7.78 6.00 15.08
N GLN A 384 6.97 4.93 15.10
CA GLN A 384 5.51 4.99 15.30
C GLN A 384 5.18 4.82 16.78
N ARG A 385 4.43 5.76 17.37
CA ARG A 385 4.30 5.87 18.84
C ARG A 385 2.86 5.91 19.32
N VAL A 386 1.95 6.60 18.63
CA VAL A 386 0.58 6.83 19.09
C VAL A 386 -0.24 5.54 19.06
N GLU A 387 -0.87 5.22 20.20
CA GLU A 387 -1.73 4.04 20.36
C GLU A 387 -3.20 4.41 20.39
N SER A 388 -3.54 5.61 20.86
CA SER A 388 -4.90 6.17 20.80
C SER A 388 -4.91 7.69 20.92
N PHE A 389 -5.92 8.32 20.33
CA PHE A 389 -6.15 9.75 20.42
C PHE A 389 -7.64 10.09 20.28
N ARG A 390 -7.98 11.33 20.63
CA ARG A 390 -9.31 11.92 20.39
C ARG A 390 -9.21 13.33 19.85
N ILE A 391 -10.22 13.73 19.08
CA ILE A 391 -10.40 15.09 18.60
C ILE A 391 -11.67 15.65 19.25
N THR A 392 -11.53 16.82 19.88
CA THR A 392 -12.65 17.55 20.50
C THR A 392 -12.76 18.93 19.84
N ALA A 393 -13.97 19.35 19.52
CA ALA A 393 -14.27 20.69 19.03
C ALA A 393 -14.61 21.63 20.19
N LYS A 394 -14.19 22.90 20.06
CA LYS A 394 -14.63 23.99 20.91
C LYS A 394 -15.35 25.05 20.09
N PHE A 395 -16.58 25.33 20.50
CA PHE A 395 -17.49 26.25 19.82
C PHE A 395 -17.42 27.65 20.44
N ALA A 396 -17.85 28.66 19.69
CA ALA A 396 -17.86 30.06 20.14
C ALA A 396 -18.67 30.29 21.42
N SER A 397 -19.68 29.46 21.68
CA SER A 397 -20.49 29.46 22.91
C SER A 397 -19.72 29.00 24.16
N GLY A 398 -18.55 28.36 23.97
CA GLY A 398 -17.78 27.69 25.01
C GLY A 398 -18.05 26.19 25.14
N GLY A 399 -19.02 25.65 24.40
CA GLY A 399 -19.31 24.21 24.34
C GLY A 399 -18.11 23.39 23.83
N GLN A 400 -17.96 22.17 24.35
CA GLN A 400 -16.92 21.22 23.94
C GLN A 400 -17.50 19.83 23.67
N TYR A 401 -17.24 19.29 22.48
CA TYR A 401 -17.81 18.01 22.05
C TYR A 401 -16.76 17.12 21.36
N PRO A 402 -16.71 15.81 21.67
CA PRO A 402 -15.87 14.87 20.94
C PRO A 402 -16.36 14.74 19.49
N LEU A 403 -15.46 14.86 18.52
CA LEU A 403 -15.75 14.66 17.10
C LEU A 403 -15.22 13.34 16.56
N PHE A 404 -14.10 12.85 17.10
CA PHE A 404 -13.46 11.64 16.59
C PHE A 404 -12.63 10.95 17.68
N GLN A 405 -12.51 9.63 17.57
CA GLN A 405 -11.58 8.81 18.34
C GLN A 405 -10.88 7.83 17.40
N GLY A 406 -9.58 7.62 17.62
CA GLY A 406 -8.77 6.74 16.80
C GLY A 406 -7.68 6.05 17.60
N THR A 407 -7.02 5.09 16.95
CA THR A 407 -5.90 4.31 17.47
C THR A 407 -4.57 4.84 16.92
N CYS A 408 -3.98 4.14 15.95
CA CYS A 408 -2.73 4.49 15.31
C CYS A 408 -2.85 5.75 14.44
N ILE A 409 -1.77 6.54 14.38
CA ILE A 409 -1.62 7.62 13.41
C ILE A 409 -0.60 7.22 12.34
N GLY A 410 0.64 6.96 12.75
CA GLY A 410 1.76 6.63 11.86
C GLY A 410 2.00 7.72 10.81
N ASN A 411 2.25 7.32 9.57
CA ASN A 411 2.58 8.24 8.49
C ASN A 411 1.48 9.25 8.20
N ARG A 412 0.23 8.78 8.23
CA ARG A 412 -0.94 9.59 7.96
C ARG A 412 -2.19 8.94 8.51
N ARG A 413 -3.00 9.74 9.18
CA ARG A 413 -4.37 9.43 9.58
C ARG A 413 -5.32 10.53 9.13
N ILE A 414 -6.25 10.21 8.24
CA ILE A 414 -7.35 11.09 7.85
C ILE A 414 -8.54 10.76 8.74
N CYS A 415 -8.85 11.67 9.66
CA CYS A 415 -10.02 11.60 10.53
C CYS A 415 -11.21 12.22 9.82
N GLN A 416 -12.08 11.39 9.26
CA GLN A 416 -13.33 11.82 8.65
C GLN A 416 -14.33 12.24 9.73
N LEU A 417 -14.64 13.53 9.79
CA LEU A 417 -15.63 14.11 10.70
C LEU A 417 -17.00 14.22 10.05
N GLN A 418 -17.03 14.32 8.72
CA GLN A 418 -18.24 14.34 7.90
C GLN A 418 -18.08 13.45 6.65
N ASP A 419 -19.15 12.75 6.27
CA ASP A 419 -19.16 11.91 5.06
C ASP A 419 -19.69 12.70 3.85
N PRO A 420 -18.89 12.92 2.78
CA PRO A 420 -19.33 13.62 1.58
C PRO A 420 -20.41 12.85 0.79
N PHE A 421 -20.67 11.59 1.11
CA PHE A 421 -21.71 10.76 0.50
C PHE A 421 -22.97 10.63 1.36
N ALA A 422 -22.94 11.05 2.63
CA ALA A 422 -24.13 10.97 3.48
C ALA A 422 -25.14 12.06 3.10
N LEU A 423 -26.43 11.70 3.06
CA LEU A 423 -27.51 12.68 3.19
C LEU A 423 -27.35 13.31 4.57
N GLN A 424 -26.87 14.56 4.63
CA GLN A 424 -26.60 15.23 5.91
C GLN A 424 -27.82 15.09 6.83
N ASN A 425 -27.61 14.52 8.02
CA ASN A 425 -28.65 14.42 9.03
C ASN A 425 -29.03 15.85 9.45
N PRO A 426 -30.29 16.29 9.28
CA PRO A 426 -30.69 17.67 9.54
C PRO A 426 -30.38 18.15 10.96
N LEU A 427 -30.26 17.22 11.93
CA LEU A 427 -30.09 17.53 13.35
C LEU A 427 -28.69 18.02 13.76
N LEU A 428 -27.67 17.90 12.91
CA LEU A 428 -26.33 18.46 13.17
C LEU A 428 -26.16 19.89 12.62
N ASN A 429 -27.14 20.37 11.84
CA ASN A 429 -27.21 21.75 11.32
C ASN A 429 -28.15 22.65 12.12
N ASP A 430 -28.70 22.17 13.24
CA ASP A 430 -29.67 22.91 14.08
C ASP A 430 -29.01 23.87 15.10
N THR A 431 -27.69 24.05 15.06
CA THR A 431 -27.00 25.05 15.87
C THR A 431 -26.29 26.09 14.98
N ASP A 432 -26.50 27.37 15.28
CA ASP A 432 -25.72 28.48 14.68
C ASP A 432 -24.31 28.60 15.30
N GLU A 433 -23.85 27.55 16.01
CA GLU A 433 -22.56 27.56 16.69
C GLU A 433 -21.42 27.40 15.69
N LEU A 434 -20.47 28.34 15.73
CA LEU A 434 -19.28 28.29 14.88
C LEU A 434 -18.13 27.62 15.63
N LEU A 435 -17.52 26.64 14.98
CA LEU A 435 -16.27 26.03 15.38
C LEU A 435 -15.14 27.06 15.27
N THR A 436 -14.37 27.22 16.35
CA THR A 436 -13.24 28.17 16.38
C THR A 436 -11.90 27.49 16.67
N GLU A 437 -11.94 26.35 17.36
CA GLU A 437 -10.77 25.64 17.84
C GLU A 437 -11.06 24.13 17.89
N LEU A 438 -10.04 23.33 17.59
CA LEU A 438 -9.99 21.90 17.86
C LEU A 438 -8.92 21.59 18.90
N GLN A 439 -9.09 20.49 19.59
CA GLN A 439 -8.06 19.87 20.42
C GLN A 439 -7.82 18.45 19.95
N VAL A 440 -6.58 18.15 19.55
CA VAL A 440 -6.10 16.79 19.32
C VAL A 440 -5.39 16.34 20.58
N GLN A 441 -5.99 15.42 21.32
CA GLN A 441 -5.42 14.86 22.54
C GLN A 441 -4.96 13.44 22.28
N ILE A 442 -3.66 13.19 22.45
CA ILE A 442 -3.15 11.83 22.49
C ILE A 442 -3.49 11.24 23.86
N THR A 443 -4.12 10.06 23.86
CA THR A 443 -4.57 9.39 25.08
C THR A 443 -3.65 8.24 25.48
N ALA A 444 -2.92 7.64 24.54
CA ALA A 444 -1.86 6.68 24.84
C ALA A 444 -0.79 6.67 23.74
N ALA A 445 0.46 6.46 24.14
CA ALA A 445 1.60 6.30 23.24
C ALA A 445 2.71 5.48 23.92
N ARG A 446 3.52 4.79 23.12
CA ARG A 446 4.64 3.95 23.58
C ARG A 446 5.80 4.74 24.18
N ASP A 447 5.98 5.98 23.73
CA ASP A 447 6.98 6.93 24.21
C ASP A 447 6.56 8.38 23.86
N GLU A 448 7.41 9.37 24.09
CA GLU A 448 7.15 10.78 23.75
C GLU A 448 6.63 10.94 22.33
N VAL A 449 5.46 11.57 22.16
CA VAL A 449 4.84 11.73 20.85
C VAL A 449 5.45 12.88 20.08
N ILE A 450 5.78 12.60 18.82
CA ILE A 450 6.33 13.55 17.87
C ILE A 450 5.40 13.59 16.66
N LEU A 451 4.49 14.57 16.63
CA LEU A 451 3.67 14.83 15.45
C LEU A 451 4.45 15.72 14.48
N LYS A 452 4.47 15.30 13.21
CA LYS A 452 5.04 16.04 12.10
C LYS A 452 4.10 17.14 11.62
N ASP A 453 2.80 16.83 11.53
CA ASP A 453 1.81 17.76 11.01
C ASP A 453 0.39 17.49 11.55
N ILE A 454 -0.39 18.56 11.64
CA ILE A 454 -1.84 18.54 11.88
C ILE A 454 -2.48 19.52 10.91
N GLN A 455 -3.27 19.01 9.98
CA GLN A 455 -3.98 19.80 8.98
C GLN A 455 -5.49 19.62 9.13
N VAL A 456 -6.23 20.62 8.67
CA VAL A 456 -7.69 20.69 8.75
C VAL A 456 -8.25 21.05 7.38
N TYR A 457 -9.34 20.39 6.98
CA TYR A 457 -9.97 20.53 5.66
C TYR A 457 -11.48 20.68 5.76
#